data_AF-A0A954JJN6-F1
#
_entry.id   AF-A0A954JJN6-F1
#
_cell.length_a   1.000
_cell.length_b   1.000
_cell.length_c   1.000
_cell.angle_alpha   90.00
_cell.angle_beta   90.00
_cell.angle_gamma   90.00
#
_symmetry.space_group_name_H-M   'P 1'
#
loop_
_entity.id
_entity.type
_entity.pdbx_description
1 polymer ?
#
loop_
_entity_poly.entity_id
_entity_poly.type
_entity_poly.pdbx_seq_one_letter_code
_entity_poly.pdbx_strand_id
1 'polypeptide(L)'
;MPHRCVDWMRMAMVCGLIAIFSAAAMASEPIRIIAFGDSTTAVRNDLTIYCDLLQSALPRRGIPVRVINSGRGGDHTQAARERFEKDVLAHHPEIVIIQFGINDAAVDVWKTPQADQPRVARKVFEDNLRHFIQELRRAESKVVLMTPNPLRWTPKLREMYGKPPYQPEREEGFNVLLDEYAEAVRRIAQAESVPLVDVALAFNAYGEVPGQSVGDLLLDGIHPNERGHRLIANALIDLIVRDLRETVPDVLKKPPTMHAEQWENADKADRITDMTRCVPAEALSDRRHHNQWKVFEYETEEFSGKCVSVGRESSAPDLTLKLGKQGWHAVYVGLSSITDLVRAAKNQVEVKFTSDPAFTRLSNRLELGSRRRDVLEEVFLGVADLTKNDLQFSTVYQMPARIHYVKTIPLTKKEVDKILADRDQTATKTSVATFDGFTWIHPFRPQTRADLAATFSAYRDSDFKTWWFQVGGADLVHHPSQVGNLMGGNLDTFPREVDREYV
;
A
#
# COMPACT_ATOMS: atom_id res chain seq x y z
N MET A 1 -3.88 -79.38 -35.46
CA MET A 1 -3.49 -78.18 -34.69
C MET A 1 -3.71 -76.96 -35.58
N PRO A 2 -4.28 -75.86 -35.07
CA PRO A 2 -5.25 -75.07 -35.81
C PRO A 2 -4.64 -74.06 -36.78
N HIS A 3 -5.35 -73.88 -37.90
CA HIS A 3 -5.29 -72.72 -38.78
C HIS A 3 -6.03 -71.53 -38.17
N ARG A 4 -5.58 -70.30 -38.47
CA ARG A 4 -6.44 -69.16 -38.85
C ARG A 4 -5.60 -67.94 -39.28
N CYS A 5 -5.66 -67.63 -40.57
CA CYS A 5 -5.72 -66.25 -41.04
C CYS A 5 -7.10 -65.69 -40.72
N VAL A 6 -7.20 -64.40 -40.37
CA VAL A 6 -8.03 -63.38 -41.04
C VAL A 6 -7.72 -62.02 -40.41
N ASP A 7 -7.39 -61.08 -41.29
CA ASP A 7 -7.18 -59.65 -41.11
C ASP A 7 -8.41 -58.86 -40.62
N TRP A 8 -8.19 -57.70 -39.99
CA TRP A 8 -8.54 -56.34 -40.46
C TRP A 8 -8.79 -55.34 -39.31
N MET A 9 -8.05 -54.22 -39.42
CA MET A 9 -8.37 -52.84 -39.02
C MET A 9 -8.27 -52.33 -37.56
N ARG A 10 -7.35 -51.35 -37.43
CA ARG A 10 -7.41 -50.08 -36.68
C ARG A 10 -7.44 -50.14 -35.15
N MET A 11 -6.39 -49.66 -34.50
CA MET A 11 -6.36 -48.31 -33.90
C MET A 11 -4.96 -48.01 -33.34
N ALA A 12 -4.62 -46.72 -33.32
CA ALA A 12 -3.35 -46.15 -32.92
C ALA A 12 -2.83 -46.58 -31.53
N MET A 13 -1.55 -46.93 -31.46
CA MET A 13 -0.70 -46.81 -30.26
C MET A 13 0.59 -46.13 -30.70
N VAL A 14 0.64 -44.80 -30.58
CA VAL A 14 1.91 -44.06 -30.45
C VAL A 14 2.06 -43.81 -28.95
N CYS A 15 2.73 -44.75 -28.29
CA CYS A 15 3.16 -44.59 -26.91
C CYS A 15 4.36 -43.64 -26.87
N GLY A 16 4.20 -42.55 -26.10
CA GLY A 16 5.20 -42.18 -25.10
C GLY A 16 6.48 -41.50 -25.59
N LEU A 17 6.36 -40.26 -26.05
CA LEU A 17 7.36 -39.21 -25.78
C LEU A 17 6.60 -38.00 -25.22
N ILE A 18 6.03 -38.16 -24.03
CA ILE A 18 5.69 -37.00 -23.19
C ILE A 18 7.03 -36.49 -22.73
N ALA A 19 7.49 -35.40 -23.36
CA ALA A 19 8.56 -34.58 -22.86
C ALA A 19 8.25 -34.27 -21.39
N ILE A 20 9.09 -34.81 -20.50
CA ILE A 20 9.21 -34.34 -19.14
C ILE A 20 9.59 -32.87 -19.28
N PHE A 21 8.60 -31.97 -19.26
CA PHE A 21 8.83 -30.59 -18.90
C PHE A 21 9.25 -30.62 -17.44
N SER A 22 10.55 -30.81 -17.21
CA SER A 22 11.18 -30.33 -16.00
C SER A 22 10.77 -28.87 -15.89
N ALA A 23 9.93 -28.57 -14.89
CA ALA A 23 9.79 -27.23 -14.36
C ALA A 23 11.12 -26.84 -13.70
N ALA A 24 12.17 -26.69 -14.52
CA ALA A 24 13.14 -25.64 -14.25
C ALA A 24 12.32 -24.36 -14.41
N ALA A 25 11.87 -23.80 -13.28
CA ALA A 25 11.48 -22.41 -13.25
C ALA A 25 12.60 -21.66 -13.99
N MET A 26 12.31 -21.10 -15.16
CA MET A 26 13.21 -20.14 -15.79
C MET A 26 13.31 -19.02 -14.77
N ALA A 27 14.37 -19.03 -13.95
CA ALA A 27 14.64 -17.96 -13.02
C ALA A 27 14.75 -16.70 -13.87
N SER A 28 13.78 -15.80 -13.74
CA SER A 28 13.84 -14.51 -14.42
C SER A 28 15.17 -13.86 -14.07
N GLU A 29 15.90 -13.38 -15.07
CA GLU A 29 17.13 -12.60 -14.88
C GLU A 29 16.89 -11.51 -13.81
N PRO A 30 17.83 -11.28 -12.87
CA PRO A 30 17.65 -10.28 -11.83
C PRO A 30 17.46 -8.88 -12.43
N ILE A 31 16.48 -8.14 -11.91
CA ILE A 31 16.21 -6.74 -12.30
C ILE A 31 17.46 -5.90 -12.00
N ARG A 32 18.02 -5.24 -13.02
CA ARG A 32 19.16 -4.35 -12.85
C ARG A 32 18.68 -2.98 -12.40
N ILE A 33 19.10 -2.60 -11.20
CA ILE A 33 18.80 -1.31 -10.59
C ILE A 33 20.09 -0.50 -10.53
N ILE A 34 20.12 0.67 -11.16
CA ILE A 34 21.25 1.60 -11.05
C ILE A 34 20.88 2.70 -10.06
N ALA A 35 21.71 2.90 -9.04
CA ALA A 35 21.65 4.07 -8.19
C ALA A 35 22.65 5.12 -8.71
N PHE A 36 22.14 6.17 -9.33
CA PHE A 36 22.91 7.22 -9.98
C PHE A 36 22.85 8.52 -9.16
N GLY A 37 23.99 8.92 -8.60
CA GLY A 37 24.00 10.06 -7.69
C GLY A 37 25.39 10.57 -7.33
N ASP A 38 25.42 11.37 -6.27
CA ASP A 38 26.63 11.99 -5.73
C ASP A 38 27.20 11.22 -4.52
N SER A 39 27.84 11.93 -3.58
CA SER A 39 28.40 11.35 -2.34
C SER A 39 27.37 10.73 -1.40
N THR A 40 26.09 11.08 -1.52
CA THR A 40 24.99 10.46 -0.74
C THR A 40 24.57 9.11 -1.29
N THR A 41 24.98 8.80 -2.53
CA THR A 41 24.80 7.49 -3.17
C THR A 41 26.08 6.66 -3.10
N ALA A 42 27.25 7.30 -3.19
CA ALA A 42 28.55 6.63 -3.21
C ALA A 42 28.83 5.81 -1.92
N VAL A 43 29.61 4.75 -2.07
CA VAL A 43 30.14 3.98 -0.93
C VAL A 43 30.99 4.88 -0.04
N ARG A 44 30.82 4.79 1.27
CA ARG A 44 31.55 5.59 2.25
C ARG A 44 31.99 4.73 3.44
N ASN A 45 33.29 4.45 3.52
CA ASN A 45 33.86 3.56 4.52
C ASN A 45 33.09 2.22 4.55
N ASP A 46 32.95 1.63 5.74
CA ASP A 46 32.20 0.38 5.96
C ASP A 46 30.70 0.61 6.21
N LEU A 47 30.16 1.78 5.82
CA LEU A 47 28.75 2.13 6.05
C LEU A 47 27.84 1.26 5.18
N THR A 48 26.82 0.64 5.79
CA THR A 48 25.76 -0.02 5.00
C THR A 48 24.87 1.04 4.37
N ILE A 49 24.95 1.19 3.04
CA ILE A 49 24.21 2.21 2.30
C ILE A 49 22.89 1.64 1.73
N TYR A 50 22.03 2.52 1.22
CA TYR A 50 20.73 2.10 0.71
C TYR A 50 20.85 1.09 -0.45
N CYS A 51 21.92 1.15 -1.25
CA CYS A 51 22.17 0.17 -2.31
C CYS A 51 22.34 -1.25 -1.77
N ASP A 52 23.10 -1.43 -0.68
CA ASP A 52 23.33 -2.73 -0.05
C ASP A 52 22.03 -3.28 0.57
N LEU A 53 21.24 -2.37 1.14
CA LEU A 53 19.93 -2.70 1.69
C LEU A 53 18.96 -3.13 0.59
N LEU A 54 18.92 -2.45 -0.56
CA LEU A 54 18.12 -2.88 -1.72
C LEU A 54 18.56 -4.26 -2.22
N GLN A 55 19.86 -4.45 -2.40
CA GLN A 55 20.46 -5.69 -2.91
C GLN A 55 20.14 -6.90 -2.02
N SER A 56 20.06 -6.70 -0.71
CA SER A 56 19.77 -7.77 0.26
C SER A 56 18.27 -7.95 0.56
N ALA A 57 17.47 -6.88 0.53
CA ALA A 57 16.09 -6.90 1.00
C ALA A 57 15.06 -7.25 -0.07
N LEU A 58 15.30 -6.91 -1.34
CA LEU A 58 14.38 -7.22 -2.44
C LEU A 58 14.33 -8.71 -2.78
N PRO A 59 15.45 -9.47 -2.81
CA PRO A 59 15.40 -10.92 -3.05
C PRO A 59 14.62 -11.68 -1.99
N ARG A 60 14.71 -11.26 -0.72
CA ARG A 60 13.92 -11.83 0.39
C ARG A 60 12.41 -11.64 0.22
N ARG A 61 11.99 -10.73 -0.66
CA ARG A 61 10.59 -10.47 -1.03
C ARG A 61 10.20 -11.12 -2.36
N GLY A 62 11.02 -12.04 -2.88
CA GLY A 62 10.78 -12.73 -4.15
C GLY A 62 11.11 -11.90 -5.39
N ILE A 63 11.82 -10.77 -5.25
CA ILE A 63 12.21 -9.90 -6.34
C ILE A 63 13.73 -10.03 -6.54
N PRO A 64 14.20 -10.88 -7.47
CA PRO A 64 15.62 -11.00 -7.75
C PRO A 64 16.12 -9.69 -8.38
N VAL A 65 17.17 -9.09 -7.79
CA VAL A 65 17.75 -7.84 -8.27
C VAL A 65 19.28 -7.90 -8.32
N ARG A 66 19.85 -7.09 -9.21
CA ARG A 66 21.27 -6.71 -9.20
C ARG A 66 21.34 -5.19 -9.09
N VAL A 67 21.82 -4.69 -7.96
CA VAL A 67 21.96 -3.26 -7.70
C VAL A 67 23.39 -2.84 -8.06
N ILE A 68 23.51 -1.82 -8.91
CA ILE A 68 24.79 -1.21 -9.29
C ILE A 68 24.82 0.20 -8.73
N ASN A 69 25.83 0.49 -7.93
CA ASN A 69 26.05 1.82 -7.38
C ASN A 69 26.91 2.64 -8.35
N SER A 70 26.32 3.70 -8.89
CA SER A 70 26.95 4.69 -9.76
C SER A 70 27.03 6.07 -9.08
N GLY A 71 27.19 6.08 -7.76
CA GLY A 71 27.41 7.25 -6.92
C GLY A 71 28.86 7.72 -6.97
N ARG A 72 29.08 9.03 -7.15
CA ARG A 72 30.42 9.62 -7.16
C ARG A 72 30.51 10.86 -6.28
N GLY A 73 31.45 10.84 -5.34
CA GLY A 73 31.60 11.93 -4.38
C GLY A 73 31.94 13.27 -5.03
N GLY A 74 31.20 14.32 -4.66
CA GLY A 74 31.39 15.68 -5.17
C GLY A 74 30.74 15.97 -6.52
N ASP A 75 30.13 14.97 -7.17
CA ASP A 75 29.44 15.18 -8.45
C ASP A 75 28.22 16.09 -8.30
N HIS A 76 28.02 16.90 -9.34
CA HIS A 76 26.79 17.63 -9.62
C HIS A 76 26.24 17.17 -10.99
N THR A 77 25.01 17.53 -11.32
CA THR A 77 24.32 17.00 -12.52
C THR A 77 25.05 17.26 -13.83
N GLN A 78 25.79 18.37 -13.96
CA GLN A 78 26.59 18.64 -15.16
C GLN A 78 27.78 17.67 -15.30
N ALA A 79 28.50 17.33 -14.22
CA ALA A 79 29.54 16.29 -14.27
C ALA A 79 28.92 14.90 -14.50
N ALA A 80 27.73 14.67 -13.94
CA ALA A 80 26.99 13.42 -14.12
C ALA A 80 26.61 13.16 -15.59
N ARG A 81 26.32 14.21 -16.39
CA ARG A 81 26.07 14.09 -17.85
C ARG A 81 27.21 13.40 -18.59
N GLU A 82 28.45 13.74 -18.25
CA GLU A 82 29.65 13.26 -18.97
C GLU A 82 29.86 11.75 -18.80
N ARG A 83 29.34 11.17 -17.72
CA ARG A 83 29.46 9.74 -17.41
C ARG A 83 28.16 8.95 -17.54
N PHE A 84 27.05 9.60 -17.91
CA PHE A 84 25.72 8.99 -17.91
C PHE A 84 25.63 7.76 -18.81
N GLU A 85 26.19 7.84 -20.02
CA GLU A 85 26.25 6.72 -20.96
C GLU A 85 26.96 5.51 -20.33
N LYS A 86 28.18 5.74 -19.83
CA LYS A 86 29.05 4.69 -19.29
C LYS A 86 28.52 4.07 -18.00
N ASP A 87 28.06 4.91 -17.08
CA ASP A 87 27.75 4.51 -15.71
C ASP A 87 26.28 4.11 -15.53
N VAL A 88 25.43 4.35 -16.53
CA VAL A 88 23.99 4.06 -16.48
C VAL A 88 23.53 3.28 -17.72
N LEU A 89 23.56 3.90 -18.90
CA LEU A 89 22.92 3.34 -20.10
C LEU A 89 23.60 2.05 -20.60
N ALA A 90 24.93 1.98 -20.52
CA ALA A 90 25.71 0.79 -20.88
C ALA A 90 25.40 -0.46 -20.04
N HIS A 91 24.71 -0.30 -18.91
CA HIS A 91 24.26 -1.41 -18.07
C HIS A 91 22.87 -1.95 -18.44
N HIS A 92 22.20 -1.37 -19.44
CA HIS A 92 20.84 -1.72 -19.89
C HIS A 92 19.87 -1.87 -18.71
N PRO A 93 19.66 -0.83 -17.89
CA PRO A 93 18.95 -1.00 -16.64
C PRO A 93 17.43 -1.06 -16.79
N GLU A 94 16.77 -1.86 -15.96
CA GLU A 94 15.31 -1.83 -15.87
C GLU A 94 14.82 -0.68 -14.97
N ILE A 95 15.58 -0.33 -13.92
CA ILE A 95 15.25 0.77 -12.99
C ILE A 95 16.50 1.63 -12.76
N VAL A 96 16.33 2.95 -12.81
CA VAL A 96 17.37 3.91 -12.43
C VAL A 96 16.83 4.87 -11.37
N ILE A 97 17.51 4.92 -10.24
CA ILE A 97 17.27 5.82 -9.11
C ILE A 97 18.22 7.00 -9.27
N ILE A 98 17.71 8.24 -9.30
CA ILE A 98 18.50 9.44 -9.51
C ILE A 98 18.42 10.35 -8.28
N GLN A 99 19.57 10.65 -7.67
CA GLN A 99 19.67 11.56 -6.52
C GLN A 99 20.82 12.56 -6.71
N PHE A 100 20.47 13.83 -6.89
CA PHE A 100 21.40 14.97 -6.96
C PHE A 100 20.75 16.21 -6.34
N GLY A 101 21.54 17.28 -6.16
CA GLY A 101 21.04 18.58 -5.71
C GLY A 101 21.92 19.23 -4.65
N ILE A 102 22.58 18.45 -3.79
CA ILE A 102 23.44 19.00 -2.72
C ILE A 102 24.62 19.75 -3.33
N ASN A 103 25.37 19.10 -4.22
CA ASN A 103 26.52 19.75 -4.87
C ASN A 103 26.10 20.79 -5.90
N ASP A 104 24.97 20.60 -6.59
CA ASP A 104 24.43 21.57 -7.54
C ASP A 104 24.08 22.91 -6.87
N ALA A 105 23.38 22.84 -5.72
CA ALA A 105 22.94 24.00 -4.96
C ALA A 105 24.04 24.68 -4.14
N ALA A 106 25.19 24.01 -3.94
CA ALA A 106 26.27 24.53 -3.12
C ALA A 106 26.87 25.82 -3.71
N VAL A 107 27.17 26.79 -2.85
CA VAL A 107 27.92 28.01 -3.18
C VAL A 107 29.23 27.95 -2.41
N ASP A 108 30.36 27.97 -3.13
CA ASP A 108 31.70 27.85 -2.53
C ASP A 108 32.15 29.16 -1.87
N VAL A 109 31.46 29.58 -0.80
CA VAL A 109 31.68 30.85 -0.09
C VAL A 109 33.02 30.94 0.67
N TRP A 110 33.75 29.83 0.72
CA TRP A 110 35.09 29.73 1.30
C TRP A 110 36.21 30.05 0.29
N LYS A 111 35.92 30.11 -1.02
CA LYS A 111 36.90 30.45 -2.06
C LYS A 111 37.28 31.93 -2.05
N THR A 112 38.41 32.24 -2.69
CA THR A 112 38.87 33.61 -2.94
C THR A 112 39.10 33.82 -4.45
N PRO A 113 38.34 34.69 -5.13
CA PRO A 113 37.18 35.44 -4.62
C PRO A 113 36.02 34.52 -4.20
N GLN A 114 35.16 35.01 -3.33
CA GLN A 114 33.98 34.28 -2.86
C GLN A 114 33.05 33.99 -4.04
N ALA A 115 32.56 32.75 -4.17
CA ALA A 115 31.48 32.46 -5.11
C ALA A 115 30.16 33.05 -4.59
N ASP A 116 29.36 33.59 -5.50
CA ASP A 116 28.04 34.18 -5.24
C ASP A 116 26.89 33.41 -5.93
N GLN A 117 27.22 32.39 -6.72
CA GLN A 117 26.28 31.55 -7.45
C GLN A 117 26.43 30.07 -7.09
N PRO A 118 25.33 29.27 -7.19
CA PRO A 118 25.40 27.82 -7.07
C PRO A 118 26.35 27.20 -8.10
N ARG A 119 27.00 26.07 -7.76
CA ARG A 119 27.90 25.34 -8.67
C ARG A 119 27.22 24.96 -10.00
N VAL A 120 25.92 24.67 -9.97
CA VAL A 120 25.10 24.47 -11.17
C VAL A 120 23.84 25.31 -11.01
N ALA A 121 23.60 26.26 -11.92
CA ALA A 121 22.37 27.06 -11.87
C ALA A 121 21.12 26.18 -11.93
N ARG A 122 20.08 26.52 -11.15
CA ARG A 122 18.85 25.71 -11.01
C ARG A 122 18.24 25.30 -12.36
N LYS A 123 18.18 26.21 -13.34
CA LYS A 123 17.67 25.89 -14.67
C LYS A 123 18.47 24.78 -15.35
N VAL A 124 19.81 24.83 -15.25
CA VAL A 124 20.70 23.81 -15.83
C VAL A 124 20.53 22.47 -15.10
N PHE A 125 20.38 22.49 -13.78
CA PHE A 125 20.04 21.31 -12.99
C PHE A 125 18.72 20.67 -13.46
N GLU A 126 17.66 21.48 -13.61
CA GLU A 126 16.37 21.00 -14.11
C GLU A 126 16.48 20.42 -15.53
N ASP A 127 17.20 21.09 -16.44
CA ASP A 127 17.42 20.63 -17.81
C ASP A 127 18.22 19.31 -17.84
N ASN A 128 19.16 19.13 -16.93
CA ASN A 128 19.93 17.88 -16.79
C ASN A 128 19.05 16.73 -16.31
N LEU A 129 18.21 16.95 -15.28
CA LEU A 129 17.28 15.92 -14.81
C LEU A 129 16.29 15.50 -15.90
N ARG A 130 15.70 16.46 -16.63
CA ARG A 130 14.81 16.16 -17.77
C ARG A 130 15.52 15.36 -18.85
N HIS A 131 16.78 15.69 -19.15
CA HIS A 131 17.55 14.90 -20.09
C HIS A 131 17.76 13.46 -19.62
N PHE A 132 18.18 13.22 -18.37
CA PHE A 132 18.35 11.86 -17.86
C PHE A 132 17.06 11.05 -17.98
N ILE A 133 15.92 11.65 -17.63
CA ILE A 133 14.60 11.01 -17.76
C ILE A 133 14.30 10.66 -19.22
N GLN A 134 14.55 11.58 -20.15
CA GLN A 134 14.29 11.36 -21.57
C GLN A 134 15.14 10.25 -22.17
N GLU A 135 16.45 10.22 -21.87
CA GLU A 135 17.33 9.16 -22.35
C GLU A 135 16.94 7.80 -21.76
N LEU A 136 16.59 7.74 -20.46
CA LEU A 136 16.14 6.49 -19.83
C LEU A 136 14.83 5.97 -20.41
N ARG A 137 13.89 6.86 -20.74
CA ARG A 137 12.68 6.47 -21.45
C ARG A 137 12.96 5.88 -22.82
N ARG A 138 13.91 6.45 -23.57
CA ARG A 138 14.33 5.91 -24.87
C ARG A 138 14.99 4.54 -24.72
N ALA A 139 15.66 4.30 -23.59
CA ALA A 139 16.22 3.00 -23.23
C ALA A 139 15.21 2.05 -22.57
N GLU A 140 13.93 2.42 -22.50
CA GLU A 140 12.84 1.66 -21.86
C GLU A 140 13.07 1.38 -20.37
N SER A 141 13.92 2.18 -19.70
CA SER A 141 14.18 2.11 -18.28
C SER A 141 13.15 2.89 -17.47
N LYS A 142 12.74 2.35 -16.32
CA LYS A 142 11.96 3.09 -15.33
C LYS A 142 12.85 4.05 -14.55
N VAL A 143 12.34 5.24 -14.26
CA VAL A 143 13.07 6.29 -13.53
C VAL A 143 12.42 6.56 -12.19
N VAL A 144 13.22 6.62 -11.13
CA VAL A 144 12.81 7.08 -9.80
C VAL A 144 13.65 8.30 -9.45
N LEU A 145 13.01 9.43 -9.18
CA LEU A 145 13.71 10.61 -8.67
C LEU A 145 13.72 10.61 -7.15
N MET A 146 14.79 11.13 -6.57
CA MET A 146 14.92 11.40 -5.14
C MET A 146 15.23 12.87 -4.90
N THR A 147 14.54 13.48 -3.93
CA THR A 147 14.99 14.78 -3.41
C THR A 147 16.33 14.61 -2.67
N PRO A 148 17.20 15.65 -2.63
CA PRO A 148 18.37 15.62 -1.75
C PRO A 148 17.92 15.59 -0.28
N ASN A 149 18.70 14.95 0.60
CA ASN A 149 18.42 15.02 2.04
C ASN A 149 18.71 16.43 2.59
N PRO A 150 18.05 16.85 3.69
CA PRO A 150 18.35 18.10 4.33
C PRO A 150 19.74 18.07 4.98
N LEU A 151 20.35 19.24 5.10
CA LEU A 151 21.66 19.47 5.71
C LEU A 151 21.50 20.05 7.11
N ARG A 152 22.49 19.81 7.97
CA ARG A 152 22.56 20.38 9.33
C ARG A 152 23.92 20.98 9.59
N TRP A 153 23.93 22.08 10.34
CA TRP A 153 25.16 22.75 10.72
C TRP A 153 25.99 21.94 11.71
N THR A 154 27.26 21.72 11.36
CA THR A 154 28.31 21.33 12.30
C THR A 154 29.27 22.51 12.54
N PRO A 155 30.12 22.49 13.59
CA PRO A 155 31.11 23.54 13.78
C PRO A 155 31.99 23.77 12.55
N LYS A 156 32.45 22.69 11.92
CA LYS A 156 33.24 22.74 10.67
C LYS A 156 32.46 23.34 9.51
N LEU A 157 31.18 22.99 9.35
CA LEU A 157 30.36 23.56 8.29
C LEU A 157 30.07 25.04 8.51
N ARG A 158 29.87 25.49 9.76
CA ARG A 158 29.73 26.92 10.07
C ARG A 158 31.00 27.70 9.75
N GLU A 159 32.17 27.13 10.02
CA GLU A 159 33.45 27.75 9.65
C GLU A 159 33.58 27.91 8.13
N MET A 160 33.23 26.86 7.36
CA MET A 160 33.40 26.85 5.91
C MET A 160 32.29 27.61 5.15
N TYR A 161 31.03 27.45 5.56
CA TYR A 161 29.84 27.91 4.84
C TYR A 161 29.01 28.94 5.60
N GLY A 162 29.41 29.38 6.81
CA GLY A 162 28.67 30.34 7.63
C GLY A 162 28.74 31.79 7.13
N LYS A 163 28.60 31.99 5.82
CA LYS A 163 28.57 33.29 5.13
C LYS A 163 27.37 33.34 4.19
N PRO A 164 26.86 34.54 3.84
CA PRO A 164 25.81 34.68 2.83
C PRO A 164 26.15 33.92 1.54
N PRO A 165 25.19 33.22 0.91
CA PRO A 165 23.74 33.29 1.18
C PRO A 165 23.22 32.39 2.31
N TYR A 166 24.09 31.63 2.99
CA TYR A 166 23.69 30.76 4.10
C TYR A 166 23.44 31.53 5.40
N GLN A 167 22.61 30.94 6.27
CA GLN A 167 22.11 31.55 7.52
C GLN A 167 22.56 30.72 8.74
N PRO A 168 23.82 30.83 9.20
CA PRO A 168 24.39 29.95 10.25
C PRO A 168 23.69 30.04 11.62
N GLU A 169 22.93 31.10 11.85
CA GLU A 169 22.12 31.34 13.05
C GLU A 169 20.82 30.51 13.10
N ARG A 170 20.34 30.04 11.94
CA ARG A 170 19.17 29.15 11.86
C ARG A 170 19.62 27.71 11.63
N GLU A 171 18.98 26.76 12.30
CA GLU A 171 19.27 25.33 12.12
C GLU A 171 19.13 24.87 10.67
N GLU A 172 18.03 25.28 9.99
CA GLU A 172 17.78 25.02 8.57
C GLU A 172 18.50 25.99 7.63
N GLY A 173 19.27 26.93 8.15
CA GLY A 173 19.88 28.00 7.35
C GLY A 173 20.96 27.52 6.37
N PHE A 174 21.37 26.25 6.45
CA PHE A 174 22.24 25.64 5.44
C PHE A 174 21.47 25.17 4.20
N ASN A 175 20.14 25.01 4.31
CA ASN A 175 19.26 24.48 3.26
C ASN A 175 18.66 25.56 2.34
N VAL A 176 18.91 26.85 2.61
CA VAL A 176 18.25 27.99 1.94
C VAL A 176 18.20 27.86 0.40
N LEU A 177 19.30 27.44 -0.21
CA LEU A 177 19.34 27.17 -1.66
C LEU A 177 18.90 25.76 -2.01
N LEU A 178 19.24 24.77 -1.18
CA LEU A 178 18.92 23.35 -1.43
C LEU A 178 17.41 23.10 -1.50
N ASP A 179 16.61 23.81 -0.71
CA ASP A 179 15.16 23.72 -0.70
C ASP A 179 14.58 24.03 -2.10
N GLU A 180 15.15 25.00 -2.81
CA GLU A 180 14.72 25.34 -4.18
C GLU A 180 15.02 24.21 -5.19
N TYR A 181 16.07 23.43 -4.98
CA TYR A 181 16.45 22.28 -5.82
C TYR A 181 15.60 21.06 -5.48
N ALA A 182 15.30 20.83 -4.19
CA ALA A 182 14.35 19.80 -3.77
C ALA A 182 12.96 20.07 -4.36
N GLU A 183 12.49 21.31 -4.34
CA GLU A 183 11.24 21.71 -5.00
C GLU A 183 11.29 21.54 -6.53
N ALA A 184 12.44 21.79 -7.16
CA ALA A 184 12.62 21.53 -8.58
C ALA A 184 12.49 20.04 -8.91
N VAL A 185 13.08 19.16 -8.09
CA VAL A 185 12.92 17.70 -8.23
C VAL A 185 11.44 17.30 -8.10
N ARG A 186 10.72 17.82 -7.09
CA ARG A 186 9.28 17.54 -6.89
C ARG A 186 8.46 17.93 -8.12
N ARG A 187 8.66 19.15 -8.62
CA ARG A 187 7.96 19.64 -9.82
C ARG A 187 8.26 18.80 -11.06
N ILE A 188 9.53 18.44 -11.28
CA ILE A 188 9.93 17.62 -12.43
C ILE A 188 9.33 16.22 -12.30
N ALA A 189 9.37 15.61 -11.12
CA ALA A 189 8.79 14.29 -10.91
C ALA A 189 7.29 14.27 -11.27
N GLN A 190 6.55 15.29 -10.84
CA GLN A 190 5.14 15.45 -11.17
C GLN A 190 4.92 15.73 -12.67
N ALA A 191 5.63 16.71 -13.24
CA ALA A 191 5.46 17.13 -14.63
C ALA A 191 5.81 16.01 -15.62
N GLU A 192 6.85 15.24 -15.30
CA GLU A 192 7.28 14.09 -16.09
C GLU A 192 6.52 12.82 -15.67
N SER A 193 5.63 12.82 -14.68
CA SER A 193 4.95 11.60 -14.21
C SER A 193 5.91 10.45 -13.90
N VAL A 194 7.05 10.75 -13.27
CA VAL A 194 8.01 9.76 -12.78
C VAL A 194 7.86 9.61 -11.26
N PRO A 195 7.97 8.39 -10.71
CA PRO A 195 7.97 8.17 -9.27
C PRO A 195 8.97 9.04 -8.51
N LEU A 196 8.53 9.54 -7.34
CA LEU A 196 9.34 10.33 -6.43
C LEU A 196 9.48 9.63 -5.08
N VAL A 197 10.72 9.51 -4.59
CA VAL A 197 11.01 9.27 -3.17
C VAL A 197 11.49 10.59 -2.56
N ASP A 198 10.63 11.22 -1.76
CA ASP A 198 10.93 12.50 -1.15
C ASP A 198 11.73 12.34 0.15
N VAL A 199 13.05 12.22 0.01
CA VAL A 199 14.01 12.07 1.11
C VAL A 199 13.97 13.28 2.05
N ALA A 200 13.90 14.50 1.50
CA ALA A 200 13.79 15.73 2.29
C ALA A 200 12.58 15.71 3.21
N LEU A 201 11.40 15.35 2.69
CA LEU A 201 10.18 15.23 3.49
C LEU A 201 10.32 14.14 4.55
N ALA A 202 10.86 12.97 4.18
CA ALA A 202 10.97 11.84 5.10
C ALA A 202 11.97 12.10 6.24
N PHE A 203 13.05 12.84 5.98
CA PHE A 203 14.00 13.26 7.01
C PHE A 203 13.39 14.31 7.93
N ASN A 204 12.73 15.33 7.38
CA ASN A 204 12.07 16.35 8.20
C ASN A 204 10.97 15.76 9.09
N ALA A 205 10.17 14.82 8.57
CA ALA A 205 9.16 14.11 9.35
C ALA A 205 9.76 13.30 10.52
N TYR A 206 10.97 12.76 10.37
CA TYR A 206 11.70 12.13 11.48
C TYR A 206 12.08 13.17 12.54
N GLY A 207 12.56 14.35 12.13
CA GLY A 207 12.94 15.44 13.05
C GLY A 207 11.75 16.12 13.76
N GLU A 208 10.52 15.96 13.27
CA GLU A 208 9.31 16.47 13.92
C GLU A 208 8.88 15.63 15.14
N VAL A 209 9.42 14.42 15.30
CA VAL A 209 9.13 13.55 16.45
C VAL A 209 9.88 14.07 17.68
N PRO A 210 9.21 14.26 18.84
CA PRO A 210 9.87 14.71 20.06
C PRO A 210 11.08 13.84 20.43
N GLY A 211 12.22 14.49 20.68
CA GLY A 211 13.48 13.82 21.03
C GLY A 211 14.29 13.30 19.82
N GLN A 212 13.84 13.54 18.59
CA GLN A 212 14.57 13.22 17.37
C GLN A 212 15.00 14.49 16.65
N SER A 213 16.11 14.42 15.94
CA SER A 213 16.55 15.49 15.04
C SER A 213 16.94 14.94 13.67
N VAL A 214 16.84 15.74 12.62
CA VAL A 214 17.39 15.37 11.31
C VAL A 214 18.90 15.12 11.38
N GLY A 215 19.59 15.80 12.30
CA GLY A 215 21.01 15.57 12.57
C GLY A 215 21.32 14.12 12.95
N ASP A 216 20.37 13.41 13.60
CA ASP A 216 20.52 12.01 14.00
C ASP A 216 20.59 11.05 12.81
N LEU A 217 20.19 11.51 11.61
CA LEU A 217 20.23 10.75 10.37
C LEU A 217 21.50 11.03 9.55
N LEU A 218 22.37 11.94 10.01
CA LEU A 218 23.55 12.42 9.27
C LEU A 218 24.85 12.09 10.02
N LEU A 219 25.93 11.89 9.28
CA LEU A 219 27.28 11.65 9.83
C LEU A 219 28.01 12.96 10.14
N ASP A 220 27.95 13.90 9.19
CA ASP A 220 28.78 15.11 9.19
C ASP A 220 27.96 16.37 8.87
N GLY A 221 26.63 16.28 9.01
CA GLY A 221 25.69 17.33 8.63
C GLY A 221 25.35 17.37 7.14
N ILE A 222 25.93 16.48 6.32
CA ILE A 222 25.63 16.35 4.89
C ILE A 222 25.23 14.92 4.53
N HIS A 223 26.06 13.94 4.89
CA HIS A 223 25.92 12.57 4.42
C HIS A 223 25.05 11.75 5.37
N PRO A 224 24.08 10.96 4.86
CA PRO A 224 23.31 10.05 5.70
C PRO A 224 24.20 9.04 6.44
N ASN A 225 23.83 8.70 7.66
CA ASN A 225 24.37 7.54 8.38
C ASN A 225 23.52 6.28 8.08
N GLU A 226 23.81 5.15 8.74
CA GLU A 226 23.06 3.90 8.47
C GLU A 226 21.56 4.04 8.73
N ARG A 227 21.15 4.85 9.71
CA ARG A 227 19.73 5.11 10.00
C ARG A 227 19.08 5.90 8.86
N GLY A 228 19.75 6.95 8.39
CA GLY A 228 19.33 7.73 7.23
C GLY A 228 19.24 6.87 5.96
N HIS A 229 20.26 6.06 5.67
CA HIS A 229 20.24 5.12 4.55
C HIS A 229 19.15 4.07 4.65
N ARG A 230 18.84 3.57 5.86
CA ARG A 230 17.73 2.63 6.08
C ARG A 230 16.37 3.26 5.81
N LEU A 231 16.18 4.51 6.21
CA LEU A 231 14.95 5.25 5.93
C LEU A 231 14.76 5.47 4.42
N ILE A 232 15.83 5.84 3.70
CA ILE A 232 15.85 5.92 2.24
C ILE A 232 15.53 4.55 1.60
N ALA A 233 16.21 3.50 2.04
CA ALA A 233 16.03 2.15 1.50
C ALA A 233 14.60 1.65 1.68
N ASN A 234 13.99 1.85 2.86
CA ASN A 234 12.61 1.44 3.11
C ASN A 234 11.64 2.12 2.13
N ALA A 235 11.76 3.44 1.93
CA ALA A 235 10.92 4.17 0.98
C ALA A 235 11.10 3.67 -0.47
N LEU A 236 12.34 3.38 -0.89
CA LEU A 236 12.64 2.80 -2.20
C LEU A 236 12.09 1.38 -2.35
N ILE A 237 12.22 0.52 -1.32
CA ILE A 237 11.69 -0.85 -1.33
C ILE A 237 10.18 -0.82 -1.48
N ASP A 238 9.48 0.00 -0.69
CA ASP A 238 8.02 0.09 -0.74
C ASP A 238 7.55 0.55 -2.12
N LEU A 239 8.23 1.54 -2.70
CA LEU A 239 7.95 2.01 -4.06
C LEU A 239 8.18 0.91 -5.10
N ILE A 240 9.36 0.28 -5.11
CA ILE A 240 9.75 -0.74 -6.09
C ILE A 240 8.83 -1.97 -5.98
N VAL A 241 8.53 -2.40 -4.76
CA VAL A 241 7.62 -3.53 -4.52
C VAL A 241 6.22 -3.18 -5.04
N ARG A 242 5.71 -1.97 -4.78
CA ARG A 242 4.41 -1.52 -5.29
C ARG A 242 4.38 -1.51 -6.82
N ASP A 243 5.35 -0.86 -7.47
CA ASP A 243 5.42 -0.72 -8.93
C ASP A 243 5.65 -2.06 -9.67
N LEU A 244 6.48 -2.96 -9.11
CA LEU A 244 6.63 -4.31 -9.65
C LEU A 244 5.38 -5.17 -9.41
N ARG A 245 4.72 -4.99 -8.27
CA ARG A 245 3.35 -5.47 -8.02
C ARG A 245 2.28 -4.69 -8.81
N GLU A 246 2.63 -3.78 -9.69
CA GLU A 246 1.73 -3.21 -10.71
C GLU A 246 2.10 -3.69 -12.14
N THR A 247 3.33 -4.18 -12.39
CA THR A 247 3.81 -4.68 -13.72
C THR A 247 3.90 -6.20 -14.06
N VAL A 248 3.84 -7.16 -13.12
CA VAL A 248 3.49 -8.59 -13.42
C VAL A 248 2.21 -8.69 -14.29
N PRO A 249 2.18 -9.56 -15.33
CA PRO A 249 1.04 -9.72 -16.23
C PRO A 249 -0.32 -9.88 -15.53
N ASP A 250 -1.31 -9.23 -16.14
CA ASP A 250 -2.70 -8.98 -15.71
C ASP A 250 -3.48 -10.20 -15.18
N VAL A 251 -2.99 -11.42 -15.44
CA VAL A 251 -3.65 -12.67 -15.06
C VAL A 251 -3.55 -12.98 -13.55
N LEU A 252 -2.57 -12.40 -12.85
CA LEU A 252 -2.37 -12.62 -11.40
C LEU A 252 -2.61 -11.37 -10.55
N LYS A 253 -3.10 -10.28 -11.16
CA LYS A 253 -3.22 -8.94 -10.55
C LYS A 253 -4.59 -8.32 -10.51
N LYS A 254 -5.61 -9.04 -10.90
CA LYS A 254 -6.91 -8.71 -10.34
C LYS A 254 -6.94 -9.34 -8.94
N PRO A 255 -6.93 -8.57 -7.83
CA PRO A 255 -7.95 -8.91 -6.84
C PRO A 255 -9.25 -9.00 -7.67
N PRO A 256 -10.05 -10.07 -7.55
CA PRO A 256 -11.22 -10.27 -8.42
C PRO A 256 -11.88 -8.91 -8.56
N THR A 257 -11.89 -8.37 -9.77
CA THR A 257 -12.04 -6.94 -10.04
C THR A 257 -13.11 -6.40 -9.08
N MET A 258 -12.85 -5.39 -8.25
CA MET A 258 -13.87 -4.89 -7.30
C MET A 258 -14.54 -3.63 -7.82
N HIS A 259 -14.44 -3.41 -9.13
CA HIS A 259 -15.07 -2.29 -9.82
C HIS A 259 -16.34 -2.79 -10.50
N ALA A 260 -17.38 -1.99 -10.45
CA ALA A 260 -18.69 -2.32 -11.02
C ALA A 260 -18.61 -2.64 -12.52
N GLU A 261 -17.69 -1.98 -13.23
CA GLU A 261 -17.49 -2.02 -14.68
C GLU A 261 -17.01 -3.38 -15.19
N GLN A 262 -16.58 -4.29 -14.30
CA GLN A 262 -16.17 -5.63 -14.69
C GLN A 262 -17.34 -6.50 -15.16
N TRP A 263 -18.55 -6.20 -14.68
CA TRP A 263 -19.71 -7.06 -14.87
C TRP A 263 -20.33 -6.73 -16.21
N GLU A 264 -20.74 -7.75 -16.97
CA GLU A 264 -21.27 -7.54 -18.33
C GLU A 264 -22.50 -6.62 -18.35
N ASN A 265 -23.26 -6.53 -17.24
CA ASN A 265 -24.42 -5.64 -17.08
C ASN A 265 -24.14 -4.44 -16.16
N ALA A 266 -22.91 -3.93 -16.08
CA ALA A 266 -22.56 -2.79 -15.23
C ALA A 266 -23.44 -1.54 -15.49
N ASP A 267 -23.87 -1.36 -16.74
CA ASP A 267 -24.80 -0.31 -17.20
C ASP A 267 -26.21 -0.44 -16.60
N LYS A 268 -26.59 -1.62 -16.09
CA LYS A 268 -27.87 -1.91 -15.43
C LYS A 268 -27.77 -1.85 -13.91
N ALA A 269 -26.75 -1.18 -13.38
CA ALA A 269 -26.60 -1.00 -11.94
C ALA A 269 -27.79 -0.21 -11.36
N ASP A 270 -28.30 -0.68 -10.22
CA ASP A 270 -29.30 0.04 -9.43
C ASP A 270 -28.74 0.42 -8.06
N ARG A 271 -29.05 1.62 -7.58
CA ARG A 271 -28.58 2.18 -6.30
C ARG A 271 -29.77 2.46 -5.37
N ILE A 272 -29.76 1.83 -4.20
CA ILE A 272 -30.66 2.15 -3.09
C ILE A 272 -29.96 3.20 -2.23
N THR A 273 -30.35 4.48 -2.36
CA THR A 273 -29.70 5.62 -1.67
C THR A 273 -30.44 6.09 -0.41
N ASP A 274 -31.65 5.56 -0.15
CA ASP A 274 -32.41 5.83 1.05
C ASP A 274 -32.27 4.70 2.07
N MET A 275 -31.34 4.87 3.00
CA MET A 275 -31.08 3.90 4.07
C MET A 275 -32.12 3.96 5.19
N THR A 276 -33.08 4.88 5.16
CA THR A 276 -34.23 4.87 6.11
C THR A 276 -35.20 3.71 5.86
N ARG A 277 -35.04 3.04 4.72
CA ARG A 277 -35.69 1.77 4.41
C ARG A 277 -35.23 0.59 5.29
N CYS A 278 -34.18 0.79 6.10
CA CYS A 278 -33.71 -0.24 7.03
C CYS A 278 -34.70 -0.44 8.19
N VAL A 279 -34.82 -1.69 8.64
CA VAL A 279 -35.57 -2.07 9.84
C VAL A 279 -34.63 -2.67 10.88
N PRO A 280 -34.91 -2.55 12.19
CA PRO A 280 -36.07 -1.88 12.79
C PRO A 280 -36.00 -0.35 12.66
N ALA A 281 -37.14 0.29 12.42
CA ALA A 281 -37.19 1.76 12.23
C ALA A 281 -36.81 2.51 13.51
N GLU A 282 -37.08 1.93 14.69
CA GLU A 282 -36.70 2.44 16.00
C GLU A 282 -35.19 2.44 16.25
N ALA A 283 -34.40 1.71 15.46
CA ALA A 283 -32.94 1.81 15.50
C ALA A 283 -32.43 3.06 14.79
N LEU A 284 -33.28 3.79 14.06
CA LEU A 284 -32.95 5.00 13.33
C LEU A 284 -33.38 6.26 14.10
N SER A 285 -32.61 7.35 13.98
CA SER A 285 -32.98 8.65 14.55
C SER A 285 -32.49 9.80 13.66
N ASP A 286 -33.24 10.90 13.62
CA ASP A 286 -32.82 12.17 13.03
C ASP A 286 -31.76 12.90 13.88
N ARG A 287 -31.53 12.45 15.11
CA ARG A 287 -30.57 13.01 16.07
C ARG A 287 -29.52 11.97 16.46
N ARG A 288 -28.43 12.47 17.07
CA ARG A 288 -27.40 11.59 17.64
C ARG A 288 -27.88 11.11 19.00
N HIS A 289 -28.29 9.85 19.08
CA HIS A 289 -28.54 9.16 20.35
C HIS A 289 -27.54 8.04 20.56
N HIS A 290 -27.32 7.70 21.82
CA HIS A 290 -26.55 6.52 22.18
C HIS A 290 -27.28 5.28 21.64
N ASN A 291 -26.55 4.36 20.98
CA ASN A 291 -27.09 3.12 20.43
C ASN A 291 -28.23 3.27 19.41
N GLN A 292 -28.24 4.35 18.62
CA GLN A 292 -29.08 4.48 17.44
C GLN A 292 -28.27 4.95 16.24
N TRP A 293 -28.71 4.56 15.05
CA TRP A 293 -28.16 5.02 13.79
C TRP A 293 -28.72 6.41 13.46
N LYS A 294 -27.85 7.41 13.43
CA LYS A 294 -28.22 8.75 12.99
C LYS A 294 -28.47 8.74 11.48
N VAL A 295 -29.61 9.23 11.07
CA VAL A 295 -29.99 9.52 9.69
C VAL A 295 -29.58 10.94 9.34
N PHE A 296 -29.03 11.14 8.15
CA PHE A 296 -28.91 12.47 7.55
C PHE A 296 -28.86 12.40 6.03
N GLU A 297 -29.24 13.50 5.40
CA GLU A 297 -29.24 13.65 3.95
C GLU A 297 -27.83 13.92 3.42
N TYR A 298 -27.55 13.44 2.22
CA TYR A 298 -26.31 13.71 1.50
C TYR A 298 -26.59 13.89 0.02
N GLU A 299 -25.66 14.57 -0.66
CA GLU A 299 -25.72 14.85 -2.09
C GLU A 299 -24.32 14.69 -2.69
N THR A 300 -24.29 14.19 -3.92
CA THR A 300 -23.12 14.06 -4.80
C THR A 300 -23.46 14.73 -6.13
N GLU A 301 -22.49 14.86 -7.03
CA GLU A 301 -22.76 15.36 -8.39
C GLU A 301 -23.75 14.48 -9.18
N GLU A 302 -23.84 13.18 -8.85
CA GLU A 302 -24.65 12.20 -9.58
C GLU A 302 -26.00 11.87 -8.92
N PHE A 303 -26.08 11.94 -7.58
CA PHE A 303 -27.25 11.50 -6.83
C PHE A 303 -27.26 12.05 -5.39
N SER A 304 -28.45 12.01 -4.77
CA SER A 304 -28.66 12.30 -3.35
C SER A 304 -29.37 11.15 -2.65
N GLY A 305 -29.39 11.19 -1.32
CA GLY A 305 -30.01 10.14 -0.51
C GLY A 305 -30.02 10.44 0.99
N LYS A 306 -30.41 9.43 1.77
CA LYS A 306 -30.41 9.45 3.23
C LYS A 306 -29.49 8.35 3.73
N CYS A 307 -28.38 8.74 4.33
CA CYS A 307 -27.41 7.80 4.89
C CYS A 307 -27.69 7.53 6.38
N VAL A 308 -27.13 6.44 6.89
CA VAL A 308 -27.17 6.09 8.31
C VAL A 308 -25.75 6.06 8.89
N SER A 309 -25.57 6.52 10.12
CA SER A 309 -24.25 6.58 10.76
C SER A 309 -24.30 6.33 12.27
N VAL A 310 -23.30 5.63 12.77
CA VAL A 310 -23.06 5.40 14.21
C VAL A 310 -21.68 5.89 14.62
N GLY A 311 -21.55 6.22 15.90
CA GLY A 311 -20.26 6.59 16.50
C GLY A 311 -19.43 5.38 16.88
N ARG A 312 -18.20 5.64 17.33
CA ARG A 312 -17.39 4.64 18.02
C ARG A 312 -18.15 4.11 19.23
N GLU A 313 -17.89 2.84 19.57
CA GLU A 313 -18.44 2.18 20.77
C GLU A 313 -19.98 2.13 20.81
N SER A 314 -20.63 2.25 19.66
CA SER A 314 -22.08 2.13 19.57
C SER A 314 -22.51 0.67 19.57
N SER A 315 -23.46 0.34 20.44
CA SER A 315 -24.22 -0.92 20.42
C SER A 315 -25.59 -0.72 19.76
N ALA A 316 -25.63 0.02 18.65
CA ALA A 316 -26.88 0.23 17.92
C ALA A 316 -27.41 -1.11 17.36
N PRO A 317 -28.74 -1.34 17.34
CA PRO A 317 -29.29 -2.57 16.80
C PRO A 317 -28.90 -2.78 15.33
N ASP A 318 -28.82 -4.04 14.93
CA ASP A 318 -28.61 -4.42 13.54
C ASP A 318 -29.72 -3.87 12.64
N LEU A 319 -29.33 -3.47 11.42
CA LEU A 319 -30.24 -2.98 10.39
C LEU A 319 -30.42 -4.02 9.30
N THR A 320 -31.64 -4.24 8.84
CA THR A 320 -31.94 -5.06 7.65
C THR A 320 -32.49 -4.18 6.54
N LEU A 321 -31.87 -4.20 5.37
CA LEU A 321 -32.35 -3.50 4.17
C LEU A 321 -32.97 -4.49 3.19
N LYS A 322 -34.27 -4.33 2.93
CA LYS A 322 -34.96 -5.06 1.87
C LYS A 322 -34.53 -4.58 0.49
N LEU A 323 -33.92 -5.46 -0.30
CA LEU A 323 -33.38 -5.13 -1.63
C LEU A 323 -34.46 -5.17 -2.71
N GLY A 324 -35.38 -6.15 -2.62
CA GLY A 324 -36.46 -6.33 -3.61
C GLY A 324 -35.96 -6.69 -5.01
N LYS A 325 -34.86 -7.45 -5.10
CA LYS A 325 -34.22 -7.88 -6.35
C LYS A 325 -34.44 -9.38 -6.59
N GLN A 326 -34.36 -9.81 -7.85
CA GLN A 326 -34.53 -11.21 -8.25
C GLN A 326 -33.35 -11.70 -9.06
N GLY A 327 -32.90 -12.92 -8.78
CA GLY A 327 -31.74 -13.54 -9.43
C GLY A 327 -30.40 -13.08 -8.87
N TRP A 328 -29.34 -13.56 -9.49
CA TRP A 328 -27.97 -13.32 -9.07
C TRP A 328 -27.52 -11.90 -9.36
N HIS A 329 -26.94 -11.25 -8.36
CA HIS A 329 -26.36 -9.93 -8.47
C HIS A 329 -24.98 -9.86 -7.82
N ALA A 330 -24.14 -8.97 -8.35
CA ALA A 330 -23.03 -8.40 -7.61
C ALA A 330 -23.52 -7.25 -6.74
N VAL A 331 -23.02 -7.16 -5.51
CA VAL A 331 -23.49 -6.20 -4.50
C VAL A 331 -22.32 -5.41 -3.91
N TYR A 332 -22.54 -4.10 -3.79
CA TYR A 332 -21.59 -3.13 -3.28
C TYR A 332 -22.24 -2.22 -2.24
N VAL A 333 -21.43 -1.72 -1.31
CA VAL A 333 -21.86 -0.82 -0.24
C VAL A 333 -21.06 0.49 -0.31
N GLY A 334 -21.75 1.61 -0.36
CA GLY A 334 -21.14 2.95 -0.36
C GLY A 334 -20.76 3.39 1.05
N LEU A 335 -19.46 3.49 1.33
CA LEU A 335 -18.89 3.92 2.61
C LEU A 335 -18.11 5.22 2.42
N SER A 336 -18.23 6.19 3.33
CA SER A 336 -17.39 7.41 3.28
C SER A 336 -16.22 7.38 4.25
N SER A 337 -15.26 8.29 4.08
CA SER A 337 -14.34 8.68 5.17
C SER A 337 -15.12 9.16 6.40
N ILE A 338 -14.61 8.90 7.61
CA ILE A 338 -15.15 9.44 8.86
C ILE A 338 -14.06 10.26 9.55
N THR A 339 -14.26 11.58 9.63
CA THR A 339 -13.44 12.46 10.45
C THR A 339 -14.03 12.51 11.85
N ASP A 340 -13.35 11.93 12.84
CA ASP A 340 -13.52 12.42 14.21
C ASP A 340 -12.66 13.70 14.36
N LEU A 341 -13.06 14.63 15.23
CA LEU A 341 -12.45 15.98 15.32
C LEU A 341 -10.94 15.96 15.66
N VAL A 342 -10.36 14.79 15.91
CA VAL A 342 -8.99 14.60 16.38
C VAL A 342 -8.18 13.67 15.45
N ARG A 343 -8.82 12.73 14.74
CA ARG A 343 -8.18 11.72 13.88
C ARG A 343 -9.09 11.34 12.70
N ALA A 344 -8.48 11.11 11.54
CA ALA A 344 -9.18 10.46 10.43
C ALA A 344 -9.33 8.96 10.75
N ALA A 345 -10.57 8.47 10.78
CA ALA A 345 -10.88 7.09 11.08
C ALA A 345 -11.36 6.35 9.82
N LYS A 346 -11.02 5.06 9.72
CA LYS A 346 -11.63 4.16 8.73
C LYS A 346 -13.11 3.96 9.08
N ASN A 347 -13.96 3.91 8.06
CA ASN A 347 -15.36 3.55 8.20
C ASN A 347 -15.47 2.03 8.10
N GLN A 348 -15.92 1.40 9.19
CA GLN A 348 -16.03 -0.06 9.25
C GLN A 348 -17.44 -0.47 9.65
N VAL A 349 -17.97 -1.44 8.93
CA VAL A 349 -19.30 -2.00 9.13
C VAL A 349 -19.27 -3.50 8.91
N GLU A 350 -20.08 -4.24 9.66
CA GLU A 350 -20.30 -5.65 9.42
C GLU A 350 -21.53 -5.80 8.51
N VAL A 351 -21.40 -6.54 7.40
CA VAL A 351 -22.47 -6.72 6.41
C VAL A 351 -22.58 -8.19 6.03
N LYS A 352 -23.80 -8.69 5.87
CA LYS A 352 -24.03 -10.01 5.28
C LYS A 352 -25.27 -10.08 4.41
N PHE A 353 -25.27 -11.04 3.51
CA PHE A 353 -26.54 -11.53 2.97
C PHE A 353 -27.30 -12.28 4.07
N THR A 354 -28.62 -12.17 4.10
CA THR A 354 -29.43 -12.77 5.18
C THR A 354 -29.26 -14.28 5.33
N SER A 355 -28.94 -15.00 4.25
CA SER A 355 -28.65 -16.44 4.29
C SER A 355 -27.22 -16.78 4.71
N ASP A 356 -26.31 -15.80 4.77
CA ASP A 356 -24.95 -16.06 5.19
C ASP A 356 -24.88 -16.38 6.68
N PRO A 357 -24.05 -17.36 7.09
CA PRO A 357 -23.94 -17.79 8.47
C PRO A 357 -23.22 -16.79 9.39
N ALA A 358 -22.48 -15.84 8.82
CA ALA A 358 -21.69 -14.86 9.55
C ALA A 358 -21.57 -13.53 8.78
N PHE A 359 -21.25 -12.46 9.51
CA PHE A 359 -20.99 -11.16 8.91
C PHE A 359 -19.67 -11.13 8.15
N THR A 360 -19.59 -10.26 7.14
CA THR A 360 -18.35 -9.87 6.47
C THR A 360 -18.00 -8.46 6.91
N ARG A 361 -16.77 -8.24 7.36
CA ARG A 361 -16.32 -6.89 7.73
C ARG A 361 -15.94 -6.11 6.48
N LEU A 362 -16.64 -5.01 6.23
CA LEU A 362 -16.29 -4.06 5.18
C LEU A 362 -15.60 -2.85 5.80
N SER A 363 -14.56 -2.36 5.12
CA SER A 363 -13.89 -1.10 5.44
C SER A 363 -13.65 -0.36 4.14
N ASN A 364 -13.77 0.97 4.20
CA ASN A 364 -13.22 1.80 3.14
C ASN A 364 -11.67 1.64 3.10
N ARG A 365 -11.10 1.73 1.90
CA ARG A 365 -9.67 1.64 1.58
C ARG A 365 -9.08 2.99 1.16
N LEU A 366 -9.79 4.08 1.44
CA LEU A 366 -9.26 5.44 1.35
C LEU A 366 -8.04 5.57 2.28
N GLU A 367 -6.86 5.20 1.79
CA GLU A 367 -5.60 5.57 2.43
C GLU A 367 -5.53 7.09 2.48
N LEU A 368 -4.97 7.61 3.57
CA LEU A 368 -4.86 9.03 3.87
C LEU A 368 -3.87 9.72 2.91
N GLY A 369 -4.23 9.80 1.63
CA GLY A 369 -3.75 10.83 0.72
C GLY A 369 -4.28 12.21 1.14
N SER A 370 -3.95 13.26 0.37
CA SER A 370 -4.35 14.65 0.63
C SER A 370 -5.71 14.73 1.32
N ARG A 371 -5.81 15.36 2.50
CA ARG A 371 -7.00 15.41 3.38
C ARG A 371 -8.29 15.74 2.58
N ARG A 372 -8.92 14.74 1.96
CA ARG A 372 -10.23 14.88 1.32
C ARG A 372 -11.24 14.45 2.36
N ARG A 373 -11.95 15.43 2.93
CA ARG A 373 -13.13 15.17 3.74
C ARG A 373 -14.25 14.71 2.81
N ASP A 374 -15.16 13.90 3.35
CA ASP A 374 -16.43 13.57 2.69
C ASP A 374 -16.31 12.84 1.34
N VAL A 375 -15.30 11.96 1.19
CA VAL A 375 -15.17 11.08 0.02
C VAL A 375 -16.00 9.81 0.22
N LEU A 376 -16.76 9.42 -0.81
CA LEU A 376 -17.46 8.15 -0.91
C LEU A 376 -16.63 7.13 -1.68
N GLU A 377 -16.58 5.91 -1.15
CA GLU A 377 -15.99 4.74 -1.80
C GLU A 377 -17.04 3.63 -1.90
N GLU A 378 -17.13 3.02 -3.07
CA GLU A 378 -17.90 1.82 -3.29
C GLU A 378 -17.07 0.60 -2.90
N VAL A 379 -17.54 -0.19 -1.93
CA VAL A 379 -16.85 -1.39 -1.43
C VAL A 379 -17.62 -2.64 -1.84
N PHE A 380 -16.96 -3.56 -2.55
CA PHE A 380 -17.56 -4.82 -2.98
C PHE A 380 -17.83 -5.75 -1.79
N LEU A 381 -19.07 -6.22 -1.67
CA LEU A 381 -19.46 -7.23 -0.68
C LEU A 381 -19.32 -8.65 -1.25
N GLY A 382 -19.83 -8.88 -2.45
CA GLY A 382 -19.85 -10.22 -3.05
C GLY A 382 -20.98 -10.41 -4.06
N VAL A 383 -21.19 -11.66 -4.45
CA VAL A 383 -22.25 -12.10 -5.37
C VAL A 383 -23.23 -13.04 -4.67
N ALA A 384 -24.53 -12.83 -4.88
CA ALA A 384 -25.58 -13.66 -4.30
C ALA A 384 -26.86 -13.64 -5.15
N ASP A 385 -27.65 -14.71 -5.01
CA ASP A 385 -29.04 -14.74 -5.48
C ASP A 385 -29.92 -13.89 -4.54
N LEU A 386 -30.31 -12.70 -5.01
CA LEU A 386 -31.08 -11.73 -4.23
C LEU A 386 -32.57 -12.09 -4.15
N THR A 387 -33.03 -13.11 -4.87
CA THR A 387 -34.38 -13.69 -4.66
C THR A 387 -34.54 -14.23 -3.24
N LYS A 388 -33.43 -14.66 -2.63
CA LYS A 388 -33.38 -15.31 -1.31
C LYS A 388 -32.71 -14.45 -0.26
N ASN A 389 -32.18 -13.29 -0.64
CA ASN A 389 -31.28 -12.51 0.20
C ASN A 389 -31.63 -11.04 0.21
N ASP A 390 -31.66 -10.50 1.42
CA ASP A 390 -31.55 -9.09 1.72
C ASP A 390 -30.18 -8.81 2.34
N LEU A 391 -29.93 -7.58 2.79
CA LEU A 391 -28.71 -7.24 3.54
C LEU A 391 -29.00 -6.97 5.00
N GLN A 392 -28.12 -7.46 5.87
CA GLN A 392 -28.06 -7.09 7.28
C GLN A 392 -26.75 -6.34 7.56
N PHE A 393 -26.83 -5.25 8.32
CA PHE A 393 -25.72 -4.42 8.76
C PHE A 393 -25.61 -4.46 10.29
N SER A 394 -24.40 -4.55 10.82
CA SER A 394 -24.11 -4.48 12.24
C SER A 394 -22.91 -3.57 12.53
N THR A 395 -22.76 -3.16 13.79
CA THR A 395 -21.64 -2.31 14.22
C THR A 395 -20.37 -3.14 14.40
N VAL A 396 -19.22 -2.51 14.19
CA VAL A 396 -17.91 -3.12 14.52
C VAL A 396 -17.45 -2.53 15.86
N TYR A 397 -16.96 -3.37 16.77
CA TYR A 397 -16.47 -2.94 18.08
C TYR A 397 -15.48 -1.77 17.96
N GLN A 398 -15.72 -0.69 18.72
CA GLN A 398 -14.92 0.56 18.74
C GLN A 398 -14.79 1.36 17.44
N MET A 399 -15.43 0.92 16.34
CA MET A 399 -15.31 1.57 15.05
C MET A 399 -16.57 2.36 14.68
N PRO A 400 -16.43 3.51 14.03
CA PRO A 400 -17.57 4.23 13.49
C PRO A 400 -17.99 3.65 12.13
N ALA A 401 -19.28 3.77 11.80
CA ALA A 401 -19.82 3.36 10.51
C ALA A 401 -20.65 4.48 9.87
N ARG A 402 -20.61 4.56 8.54
CA ARG A 402 -21.51 5.41 7.74
C ARG A 402 -21.84 4.74 6.41
N ILE A 403 -23.11 4.39 6.22
CA ILE A 403 -23.61 3.66 5.05
C ILE A 403 -24.47 4.62 4.23
N HIS A 404 -24.07 4.86 2.99
CA HIS A 404 -24.73 5.83 2.10
C HIS A 404 -25.70 5.19 1.12
N TYR A 405 -25.31 4.07 0.52
CA TYR A 405 -26.14 3.36 -0.44
C TYR A 405 -25.73 1.89 -0.55
N VAL A 406 -26.62 1.11 -1.16
CA VAL A 406 -26.33 -0.25 -1.65
C VAL A 406 -26.52 -0.25 -3.16
N LYS A 407 -25.52 -0.75 -3.90
CA LYS A 407 -25.58 -0.89 -5.35
C LYS A 407 -25.63 -2.36 -5.72
N THR A 408 -26.49 -2.68 -6.68
CA THR A 408 -26.69 -4.05 -7.18
C THR A 408 -26.55 -4.08 -8.69
N ILE A 409 -25.92 -5.13 -9.21
CA ILE A 409 -25.70 -5.31 -10.65
C ILE A 409 -26.14 -6.74 -11.02
N PRO A 410 -27.16 -6.92 -11.89
CA PRO A 410 -27.63 -8.25 -12.24
C PRO A 410 -26.57 -9.02 -13.04
N LEU A 411 -26.26 -10.25 -12.65
CA LEU A 411 -25.28 -11.08 -13.35
C LEU A 411 -25.92 -11.81 -14.53
N THR A 412 -25.12 -12.02 -15.58
CA THR A 412 -25.49 -12.89 -16.70
C THR A 412 -25.44 -14.36 -16.30
N LYS A 413 -26.18 -15.20 -17.02
CA LYS A 413 -26.13 -16.66 -16.79
C LYS A 413 -24.69 -17.20 -16.87
N LYS A 414 -23.90 -16.72 -17.82
CA LYS A 414 -22.50 -17.13 -18.02
C LYS A 414 -21.62 -16.79 -16.81
N GLU A 415 -21.78 -15.60 -16.23
CA GLU A 415 -21.07 -15.19 -15.02
C GLU A 415 -21.48 -16.06 -13.82
N VAL A 416 -22.78 -16.31 -13.66
CA VAL A 416 -23.32 -17.18 -12.61
C VAL A 416 -22.78 -18.60 -12.74
N ASP A 417 -22.86 -19.20 -13.93
CA ASP A 417 -22.37 -20.55 -14.19
C ASP A 417 -20.86 -20.68 -13.88
N LYS A 418 -20.07 -19.65 -14.22
CA LYS A 418 -18.64 -19.59 -13.88
C LYS A 418 -18.38 -19.55 -12.38
N ILE A 419 -19.13 -18.71 -11.64
CA ILE A 419 -19.01 -18.60 -10.18
C ILE A 419 -19.38 -19.93 -9.51
N LEU A 420 -20.48 -20.56 -9.93
CA LEU A 420 -20.91 -21.83 -9.37
C LEU A 420 -19.92 -22.95 -9.68
N ALA A 421 -19.39 -23.02 -10.91
CA ALA A 421 -18.36 -23.99 -11.27
C ALA A 421 -17.07 -23.82 -10.44
N ASP A 422 -16.67 -22.58 -10.15
CA ASP A 422 -15.52 -22.29 -9.28
C ASP A 422 -15.77 -22.72 -7.83
N ARG A 423 -17.00 -22.51 -7.33
CA ARG A 423 -17.40 -22.98 -6.00
C ARG A 423 -17.45 -24.51 -5.89
N ASP A 424 -17.81 -25.19 -6.96
CA ASP A 424 -17.97 -26.66 -6.96
C ASP A 424 -16.65 -27.43 -7.23
N GLN A 425 -15.62 -26.79 -7.80
CA GLN A 425 -14.34 -27.47 -8.04
C GLN A 425 -13.58 -27.78 -6.75
N THR A 426 -12.82 -28.88 -6.76
CA THR A 426 -12.05 -29.38 -5.60
C THR A 426 -10.55 -29.47 -5.85
N ALA A 427 -10.08 -29.18 -7.07
CA ALA A 427 -8.70 -29.46 -7.50
C ALA A 427 -7.66 -28.44 -7.04
N THR A 428 -8.05 -27.20 -6.73
CA THR A 428 -7.15 -26.06 -6.45
C THR A 428 -7.30 -25.50 -5.05
N LYS A 429 -8.07 -26.17 -4.20
CA LYS A 429 -8.43 -25.70 -2.90
C LYS A 429 -7.55 -26.41 -1.86
N THR A 430 -6.34 -25.91 -1.65
CA THR A 430 -5.61 -26.23 -0.41
C THR A 430 -4.73 -25.03 -0.16
N SER A 431 -5.15 -24.21 0.78
CA SER A 431 -4.26 -23.21 1.34
C SER A 431 -4.24 -23.44 2.85
N VAL A 432 -3.05 -23.36 3.41
CA VAL A 432 -2.83 -23.39 4.85
C VAL A 432 -2.41 -21.97 5.17
N ALA A 433 -3.23 -21.29 5.94
CA ALA A 433 -2.93 -19.94 6.37
C ALA A 433 -2.55 -19.97 7.85
N THR A 434 -1.35 -19.49 8.14
CA THR A 434 -0.83 -19.23 9.48
C THR A 434 -1.02 -17.75 9.78
N PHE A 435 -1.75 -17.43 10.84
CA PHE A 435 -1.96 -16.05 11.30
C PHE A 435 -1.62 -15.95 12.79
N ASP A 436 -0.93 -14.87 13.20
CA ASP A 436 -0.55 -14.66 14.60
C ASP A 436 -1.70 -14.17 15.50
N GLY A 437 -2.83 -13.82 14.90
CA GLY A 437 -4.03 -13.35 15.58
C GLY A 437 -3.90 -11.94 16.18
N PHE A 438 -2.72 -11.31 16.18
CA PHE A 438 -2.49 -10.02 16.84
C PHE A 438 -3.23 -8.89 16.13
N THR A 439 -3.19 -8.87 14.80
CA THR A 439 -3.81 -7.83 13.97
C THR A 439 -5.34 -7.92 13.89
N TRP A 440 -5.94 -8.97 14.47
CA TRP A 440 -7.37 -9.23 14.34
C TRP A 440 -8.07 -9.64 15.64
N ILE A 441 -7.64 -10.67 16.35
CA ILE A 441 -8.34 -11.13 17.55
C ILE A 441 -8.18 -10.12 18.68
N HIS A 442 -6.98 -9.56 18.85
CA HIS A 442 -6.70 -8.56 19.88
C HIS A 442 -7.52 -7.25 19.71
N PRO A 443 -7.52 -6.56 18.54
CA PRO A 443 -8.27 -5.31 18.39
C PRO A 443 -9.79 -5.49 18.33
N PHE A 444 -10.30 -6.63 17.85
CA PHE A 444 -11.74 -6.82 17.62
C PHE A 444 -12.44 -7.72 18.63
N ARG A 445 -11.68 -8.41 19.50
CA ARG A 445 -12.18 -9.20 20.64
C ARG A 445 -13.40 -10.06 20.29
N PRO A 446 -13.32 -11.01 19.34
CA PRO A 446 -14.45 -11.89 19.02
C PRO A 446 -14.92 -12.62 20.28
N GLN A 447 -16.20 -12.51 20.61
CA GLN A 447 -16.82 -13.09 21.81
C GLN A 447 -17.73 -14.28 21.47
N THR A 448 -18.20 -14.35 20.23
CA THR A 448 -19.09 -15.41 19.77
C THR A 448 -18.48 -16.25 18.64
N ARG A 449 -19.06 -17.43 18.41
CA ARG A 449 -18.72 -18.24 17.22
C ARG A 449 -18.96 -17.46 15.92
N ALA A 450 -19.97 -16.59 15.89
CA ALA A 450 -20.28 -15.78 14.72
C ALA A 450 -19.17 -14.74 14.46
N ASP A 451 -18.65 -14.10 15.50
CA ASP A 451 -17.57 -13.11 15.40
C ASP A 451 -16.29 -13.76 14.88
N LEU A 452 -16.01 -14.99 15.31
CA LEU A 452 -14.88 -15.77 14.82
C LEU A 452 -15.10 -16.18 13.35
N ALA A 453 -16.30 -16.66 13.02
CA ALA A 453 -16.68 -17.05 11.66
C ALA A 453 -16.65 -15.87 10.67
N ALA A 454 -16.93 -14.66 11.14
CA ALA A 454 -16.97 -13.45 10.31
C ALA A 454 -15.64 -13.19 9.59
N THR A 455 -14.52 -13.59 10.18
CA THR A 455 -13.19 -13.48 9.55
C THR A 455 -12.93 -14.47 8.47
N PHE A 456 -13.59 -15.62 8.56
CA PHE A 456 -13.49 -16.65 7.55
C PHE A 456 -14.56 -16.48 6.47
N SER A 457 -15.41 -15.46 6.55
CA SER A 457 -16.48 -15.20 5.57
C SER A 457 -15.96 -15.10 4.14
N ALA A 458 -14.80 -14.45 3.92
CA ALA A 458 -14.15 -14.35 2.62
C ALA A 458 -13.70 -15.71 2.05
N TYR A 459 -13.53 -16.71 2.91
CA TYR A 459 -13.10 -18.07 2.56
C TYR A 459 -14.24 -19.09 2.65
N ARG A 460 -15.50 -18.66 2.83
CA ARG A 460 -16.62 -19.59 3.09
C ARG A 460 -16.89 -20.59 1.96
N ASP A 461 -16.53 -20.24 0.74
CA ASP A 461 -16.70 -21.09 -0.45
C ASP A 461 -15.42 -21.90 -0.80
N SER A 462 -14.39 -21.79 0.04
CA SER A 462 -13.15 -22.55 -0.06
C SER A 462 -13.24 -23.88 0.71
N ASP A 463 -12.30 -24.80 0.50
CA ASP A 463 -12.30 -26.11 1.17
C ASP A 463 -11.30 -26.21 2.34
N PHE A 464 -10.79 -25.06 2.81
CA PHE A 464 -9.75 -25.04 3.83
C PHE A 464 -10.17 -25.85 5.05
N LYS A 465 -9.41 -26.91 5.36
CA LYS A 465 -9.74 -27.84 6.45
C LYS A 465 -9.12 -27.46 7.79
N THR A 466 -8.04 -26.69 7.79
CA THR A 466 -7.27 -26.40 9.00
C THR A 466 -6.61 -25.03 8.91
N TRP A 467 -6.79 -24.25 9.97
CA TRP A 467 -6.18 -22.94 10.15
C TRP A 467 -5.35 -22.96 11.41
N TRP A 468 -4.12 -22.44 11.33
CA TRP A 468 -3.17 -22.47 12.42
C TRP A 468 -3.04 -21.06 13.00
N PHE A 469 -3.32 -20.92 14.29
CA PHE A 469 -3.09 -19.68 15.03
C PHE A 469 -1.70 -19.73 15.67
N GLN A 470 -0.89 -18.68 15.51
CA GLN A 470 0.44 -18.60 16.13
C GLN A 470 0.32 -18.30 17.64
N VAL A 471 1.29 -18.81 18.41
CA VAL A 471 1.55 -18.42 19.80
C VAL A 471 2.39 -17.13 19.79
N GLY A 472 1.95 -16.11 20.53
CA GLY A 472 2.57 -14.77 20.53
C GLY A 472 3.93 -14.72 21.22
N GLY A 473 4.13 -15.55 22.26
CA GLY A 473 5.42 -15.77 22.92
C GLY A 473 5.27 -16.49 24.26
N ALA A 474 6.17 -17.45 24.56
CA ALA A 474 6.15 -18.29 25.76
C ALA A 474 4.75 -18.91 26.05
N ASP A 475 4.08 -18.47 27.11
CA ASP A 475 2.74 -18.90 27.50
C ASP A 475 1.63 -17.97 26.96
N LEU A 476 1.95 -16.89 26.24
CA LEU A 476 0.96 -15.92 25.74
C LEU A 476 0.35 -16.33 24.40
N VAL A 477 -0.98 -16.31 24.37
CA VAL A 477 -1.80 -16.54 23.17
C VAL A 477 -2.64 -15.30 22.85
N HIS A 478 -2.86 -15.06 21.56
CA HIS A 478 -3.74 -13.99 21.07
C HIS A 478 -5.18 -14.44 20.85
N HIS A 479 -5.55 -15.62 21.34
CA HIS A 479 -6.88 -16.21 21.21
C HIS A 479 -7.25 -16.93 22.51
N PRO A 480 -8.56 -17.06 22.84
CA PRO A 480 -8.98 -17.88 23.99
C PRO A 480 -8.45 -19.32 23.84
N SER A 481 -7.65 -19.78 24.79
CA SER A 481 -6.98 -21.08 24.72
C SER A 481 -6.89 -21.76 26.08
N GLN A 482 -6.80 -23.10 26.08
CA GLN A 482 -6.50 -23.88 27.28
C GLN A 482 -4.99 -24.09 27.50
N VAL A 483 -4.16 -23.75 26.52
CA VAL A 483 -2.71 -24.04 26.51
C VAL A 483 -1.83 -22.79 26.65
N GLY A 484 -2.43 -21.63 26.96
CA GLY A 484 -1.72 -20.38 27.20
C GLY A 484 -2.61 -19.28 27.78
N ASN A 485 -2.01 -18.22 28.29
CA ASN A 485 -2.65 -17.03 28.84
C ASN A 485 -3.02 -16.05 27.72
N LEU A 486 -4.26 -15.57 27.69
CA LEU A 486 -4.66 -14.51 26.78
C LEU A 486 -3.85 -13.24 27.10
N MET A 487 -3.26 -12.59 26.09
CA MET A 487 -2.60 -11.31 26.29
C MET A 487 -3.57 -10.30 26.96
N GLY A 488 -3.24 -9.84 28.16
CA GLY A 488 -4.13 -9.01 28.98
C GLY A 488 -4.85 -9.72 30.13
N GLY A 489 -4.94 -11.05 30.09
CA GLY A 489 -5.47 -11.88 31.17
C GLY A 489 -4.42 -12.11 32.26
N ASN A 490 -4.84 -12.11 33.53
CA ASN A 490 -3.96 -12.24 34.70
C ASN A 490 -2.83 -11.20 34.78
N LEU A 491 -3.07 -10.00 34.23
CA LEU A 491 -2.21 -8.84 34.47
C LEU A 491 -2.68 -8.09 35.71
N ASP A 492 -1.75 -7.74 36.61
CA ASP A 492 -2.04 -6.86 37.75
C ASP A 492 -2.38 -5.43 37.28
N THR A 493 -1.81 -4.99 36.14
CA THR A 493 -2.09 -3.69 35.49
C THR A 493 -1.87 -3.75 33.98
N PHE A 494 -2.71 -3.06 33.20
CA PHE A 494 -2.43 -2.76 31.78
C PHE A 494 -1.53 -1.52 31.71
N PRO A 495 -0.61 -1.39 30.73
CA PRO A 495 -0.17 -0.07 30.31
C PRO A 495 -1.39 0.65 29.73
N ARG A 496 -1.83 1.74 30.36
CA ARG A 496 -2.87 2.61 29.79
C ARG A 496 -2.29 3.28 28.54
N GLU A 497 -3.12 3.66 27.58
CA GLU A 497 -2.66 4.41 26.39
C GLU A 497 -1.82 5.65 26.78
N VAL A 498 -2.15 6.30 27.90
CA VAL A 498 -1.42 7.44 28.47
C VAL A 498 -0.05 7.09 29.08
N ASP A 499 0.20 5.83 29.47
CA ASP A 499 1.47 5.43 30.05
C ASP A 499 2.58 5.24 28.98
N ARG A 500 2.25 5.33 27.68
CA ARG A 500 3.20 5.23 26.56
C ARG A 500 3.69 6.58 26.02
N GLU A 501 3.07 7.69 26.42
CA GLU A 501 3.45 9.04 25.96
C GLU A 501 4.42 9.76 26.91
N TYR A 502 4.77 9.14 28.03
CA TYR A 502 5.76 9.67 28.99
C TYR A 502 6.76 8.58 29.44
N VAL A 503 7.62 8.14 28.51
CA VAL A 503 8.98 7.66 28.80
C VAL A 503 9.93 8.22 27.76
#